data_AF-D8TW73-F1
#
_entry.id   AF-D8TW73-F1
#
_cell.length_a   1.000
_cell.length_b   1.000
_cell.length_c   1.000
_cell.angle_alpha   90.00
_cell.angle_beta   90.00
_cell.angle_gamma   90.00
#
_symmetry.space_group_name_H-M   'P 1'
#
loop_
_entity.id
_entity.type
_entity.pdbx_description
1 polymer ?
#
loop_
_entity_poly.entity_id
_entity_poly.type
_entity_poly.pdbx_seq_one_letter_code
_entity_poly.pdbx_strand_id
1 'polypeptide(L)'
;MQPAAARRHQANGGGGGAATAAASGSAAGGDRPVAELPYTLKALAAGFPTRAAYMGYRGDLVSVLANGAFRRPLVVSELLSGGGLELLLAQTHLDEHSPLAREWALWGVRNMCEVSEEVQGRIAGLELQTAVETPELRQLGLKLELDKTTGKLKVK
;
A
#
# COMPACT_ATOMS: atom_id res chain seq x y z
N MET A 1 -63.25 -36.37 -20.56
CA MET A 1 -62.66 -37.04 -19.38
C MET A 1 -62.40 -35.99 -18.31
N GLN A 2 -62.70 -36.29 -17.04
CA GLN A 2 -62.01 -35.77 -15.85
C GLN A 2 -60.96 -36.84 -15.44
N PRO A 3 -60.05 -36.66 -14.46
CA PRO A 3 -59.82 -35.55 -13.53
C PRO A 3 -58.48 -34.82 -13.90
N ALA A 4 -57.71 -34.11 -13.07
CA ALA A 4 -57.70 -33.95 -11.61
C ALA A 4 -57.21 -32.56 -11.14
N ALA A 5 -57.09 -32.43 -9.82
CA ALA A 5 -56.85 -31.21 -9.07
C ALA A 5 -55.41 -31.05 -8.51
N ALA A 6 -55.00 -29.79 -8.40
CA ALA A 6 -54.26 -29.16 -7.30
C ALA A 6 -53.08 -29.87 -6.57
N ARG A 7 -52.00 -29.08 -6.40
CA ARG A 7 -51.47 -28.77 -5.05
C ARG A 7 -50.90 -27.35 -5.00
N ARG A 8 -51.26 -26.60 -3.95
CA ARG A 8 -50.56 -25.36 -3.56
C ARG A 8 -49.35 -25.72 -2.71
N HIS A 9 -48.30 -24.89 -2.76
CA HIS A 9 -47.44 -24.66 -1.60
C HIS A 9 -47.25 -23.16 -1.40
N GLN A 10 -47.56 -22.70 -0.18
CA GLN A 10 -47.53 -21.30 0.24
C GLN A 10 -47.29 -21.26 1.75
N ALA A 11 -46.03 -21.17 2.15
CA ALA A 11 -45.54 -20.73 3.45
C ALA A 11 -44.06 -20.33 3.23
N ASN A 12 -43.57 -19.13 3.51
CA ASN A 12 -43.68 -18.23 4.68
C ASN A 12 -42.61 -18.54 5.75
N GLY A 13 -42.04 -17.47 6.32
CA GLY A 13 -40.75 -17.47 7.03
C GLY A 13 -39.64 -16.90 6.13
N GLY A 14 -39.12 -15.68 6.32
CA GLY A 14 -39.46 -14.66 7.32
C GLY A 14 -38.31 -14.40 8.31
N GLY A 15 -38.25 -13.18 8.86
CA GLY A 15 -37.19 -12.74 9.77
C GLY A 15 -36.09 -11.95 9.05
N GLY A 16 -35.98 -10.66 9.38
CA GLY A 16 -34.95 -9.79 8.81
C GLY A 16 -33.57 -10.16 9.33
N GLY A 17 -32.71 -10.66 8.44
CA GLY A 17 -31.26 -10.59 8.64
C GLY A 17 -30.84 -9.12 8.60
N ALA A 18 -30.86 -8.45 9.75
CA ALA A 18 -30.27 -7.13 9.88
C ALA A 18 -28.77 -7.26 9.59
N ALA A 19 -28.37 -6.85 8.38
CA ALA A 19 -26.97 -6.74 8.01
C ALA A 19 -26.35 -5.65 8.89
N THR A 20 -25.80 -6.06 10.02
CA THR A 20 -24.91 -5.25 10.84
C THR A 20 -23.73 -4.89 9.95
N ALA A 21 -23.80 -3.71 9.34
CA ALA A 21 -22.65 -3.06 8.74
C ALA A 21 -21.63 -2.84 9.85
N ALA A 22 -20.77 -3.83 10.08
CA ALA A 22 -19.54 -3.66 10.84
C ALA A 22 -18.82 -2.50 10.16
N ALA A 23 -18.80 -1.35 10.83
CA ALA A 23 -18.27 -0.13 10.23
C ALA A 23 -16.81 -0.39 9.89
N SER A 24 -16.52 -0.47 8.59
CA SER A 24 -15.16 -0.46 8.06
C SER A 24 -14.59 0.91 8.41
N GLY A 25 -14.02 1.02 9.60
CA GLY A 25 -13.38 2.24 10.07
C GLY A 25 -12.32 2.62 9.05
N SER A 26 -12.55 3.71 8.32
CA SER A 26 -11.58 4.20 7.34
C SER A 26 -10.30 4.48 8.09
N ALA A 27 -9.27 3.69 7.79
CA ALA A 27 -7.93 3.87 8.30
C ALA A 27 -7.33 5.09 7.60
N ALA A 28 -7.76 6.28 8.04
CA ALA A 28 -7.49 7.54 7.39
C ALA A 28 -5.99 7.66 7.10
N GLY A 29 -5.65 8.01 5.84
CA GLY A 29 -4.30 7.89 5.27
C GLY A 29 -3.20 8.76 5.89
N GLY A 30 -3.42 9.32 7.08
CA GLY A 30 -2.44 10.04 7.90
C GLY A 30 -1.96 9.29 9.16
N ASP A 31 -2.62 8.21 9.61
CA ASP A 31 -2.33 7.59 10.92
C ASP A 31 -1.25 6.49 10.89
N ARG A 32 -0.55 6.32 9.76
CA ARG A 32 0.63 5.47 9.69
C ARG A 32 1.84 6.26 10.17
N PRO A 33 2.49 5.92 11.30
CA PRO A 33 3.57 6.74 11.85
C PRO A 33 4.80 6.67 10.95
N VAL A 34 4.99 7.72 10.16
CA VAL A 34 6.19 7.92 9.34
C VAL A 34 7.35 8.19 10.29
N ALA A 35 8.48 7.50 10.11
CA ALA A 35 9.70 7.80 10.86
C ALA A 35 10.08 9.28 10.67
N GLU A 36 10.43 9.98 11.76
CA GLU A 36 10.66 11.42 11.69
C GLU A 36 11.72 11.77 10.65
N LEU A 37 11.35 12.59 9.67
CA LEU A 37 12.27 13.08 8.65
C LEU A 37 13.44 13.83 9.32
N PRO A 38 14.70 13.50 8.97
CA PRO A 38 15.86 14.29 9.37
C PRO A 38 15.63 15.78 9.14
N TYR A 39 16.11 16.63 10.06
CA TYR A 39 15.83 18.07 10.07
C TYR A 39 16.06 18.75 8.70
N THR A 40 17.11 18.36 7.98
CA THR A 40 17.41 18.84 6.62
C THR A 40 16.31 18.51 5.61
N LEU A 41 15.79 17.27 5.61
CA LEU A 41 14.68 16.86 4.76
C LEU A 41 13.35 17.48 5.22
N LYS A 42 13.14 17.69 6.53
CA LYS A 42 11.97 18.38 7.08
C LYS A 42 11.94 19.86 6.69
N ALA A 43 13.09 20.54 6.69
CA ALA A 43 13.23 21.91 6.21
C ALA A 43 13.04 22.02 4.69
N LEU A 44 13.59 21.08 3.91
CA LEU A 44 13.37 21.01 2.47
C LEU A 44 11.89 20.74 2.12
N ALA A 45 11.24 19.82 2.83
CA ALA A 45 9.82 19.47 2.63
C ALA A 45 8.87 20.65 2.86
N ALA A 46 9.24 21.61 3.72
CA ALA A 46 8.44 22.82 3.95
C ALA A 46 8.32 23.74 2.72
N GLY A 47 9.21 23.58 1.72
CA GLY A 47 9.12 24.28 0.43
C GLY A 47 8.19 23.62 -0.60
N PHE A 48 7.64 22.44 -0.33
CA PHE A 48 6.85 21.66 -1.28
C PHE A 48 5.34 21.61 -0.92
N PRO A 49 4.44 21.43 -1.91
CA PRO A 49 3.01 21.27 -1.67
C PRO A 49 2.70 20.04 -0.80
N THR A 50 2.11 20.25 0.38
CA THR A 50 1.73 19.19 1.31
C THR A 50 0.40 18.51 0.99
N ARG A 51 -0.42 19.12 0.12
CA ARG A 51 -1.74 18.63 -0.30
C ARG A 51 -1.70 18.18 -1.76
N ALA A 52 -2.20 16.98 -2.05
CA ALA A 52 -2.40 16.49 -3.41
C ALA A 52 -3.39 17.39 -4.18
N ALA A 53 -3.07 17.71 -5.43
CA ALA A 53 -3.90 18.59 -6.26
C ALA A 53 -5.29 17.99 -6.57
N TYR A 54 -5.35 16.67 -6.75
CA TYR A 54 -6.57 15.90 -7.02
C TYR A 54 -6.38 14.43 -6.60
N MET A 55 -7.47 13.65 -6.56
CA MET A 55 -7.45 12.21 -6.25
C MET A 55 -6.73 11.44 -7.36
N GLY A 56 -5.73 10.61 -7.01
CA GLY A 56 -4.89 9.92 -7.99
C GLY A 56 -3.61 10.65 -8.41
N TYR A 57 -3.40 11.91 -7.98
CA TYR A 57 -2.22 12.72 -8.34
C TYR A 57 -0.87 12.02 -8.06
N ARG A 58 -0.76 11.24 -6.97
CA ARG A 58 0.44 10.41 -6.71
C ARG A 58 0.64 9.34 -7.78
N GLY A 59 -0.42 8.62 -8.14
CA GLY A 59 -0.40 7.58 -9.17
C GLY A 59 0.04 8.12 -10.53
N ASP A 60 -0.41 9.30 -10.91
CA ASP A 60 0.01 9.95 -12.16
C ASP A 60 1.51 10.28 -12.15
N LEU A 61 2.04 10.87 -11.06
CA LEU A 61 3.47 11.12 -10.91
C LEU A 61 4.29 9.81 -10.98
N VAL A 62 3.86 8.77 -10.26
CA VAL A 62 4.52 7.45 -10.26
C VAL A 62 4.48 6.82 -11.66
N SER A 63 3.39 6.99 -12.41
CA SER A 63 3.25 6.47 -13.78
C SER A 63 4.30 7.06 -14.73
N VAL A 64 4.63 8.35 -14.61
CA VAL A 64 5.65 9.01 -15.45
C VAL A 64 7.03 8.40 -15.19
N LEU A 65 7.38 8.16 -13.92
CA LEU A 65 8.65 7.52 -13.54
C LEU A 65 8.69 6.05 -14.02
N ALA A 66 7.62 5.29 -13.79
CA ALA A 66 7.52 3.88 -14.15
C ALA A 66 7.58 3.62 -15.67
N ASN A 67 6.95 4.50 -16.47
CA ASN A 67 7.04 4.46 -17.93
C ASN A 67 8.38 5.01 -18.43
N GLY A 68 8.95 6.02 -17.78
CA GLY A 68 10.27 6.57 -18.09
C GLY A 68 11.40 5.54 -17.95
N ALA A 69 11.33 4.68 -16.93
CA ALA A 69 12.28 3.62 -16.65
C ALA A 69 12.26 2.45 -17.66
N PHE A 70 11.17 2.24 -18.40
CA PHE A 70 10.99 1.05 -19.24
C PHE A 70 12.09 0.93 -20.32
N ARG A 71 12.94 -0.09 -20.17
CA ARG A 71 14.04 -0.44 -21.08
C ARG A 71 15.02 0.71 -21.37
N ARG A 72 15.23 1.58 -20.38
CA ARG A 72 16.10 2.78 -20.49
C ARG A 72 17.12 2.82 -19.34
N PRO A 73 18.27 2.12 -19.47
CA PRO A 73 19.28 2.05 -18.41
C PRO A 73 19.75 3.41 -17.90
N LEU A 74 19.90 4.41 -18.80
CA LEU A 74 20.26 5.77 -18.42
C LEU A 74 19.21 6.43 -17.51
N VAL A 75 17.92 6.28 -17.82
CA VAL A 75 16.84 6.82 -16.97
C VAL A 75 16.79 6.08 -15.64
N VAL A 76 17.04 4.77 -15.62
CA VAL A 76 17.13 3.98 -14.37
C VAL A 76 18.34 4.42 -13.52
N SER A 77 19.47 4.77 -14.13
CA SER A 77 20.64 5.32 -13.44
C SER A 77 20.36 6.69 -12.81
N GLU A 78 19.72 7.62 -13.55
CA GLU A 78 19.33 8.93 -13.01
C GLU A 78 18.26 8.83 -11.93
N LEU A 79 17.30 7.91 -12.07
CA LEU A 79 16.33 7.60 -11.02
C LEU A 79 17.03 7.04 -9.78
N LEU A 80 18.03 6.17 -9.94
CA LEU A 80 18.72 5.53 -8.82
C LEU A 80 19.65 6.48 -8.06
N SER A 81 20.29 7.43 -8.76
CA SER A 81 21.08 8.50 -8.11
C SER A 81 20.18 9.50 -7.35
N GLY A 82 18.95 9.74 -7.85
CA GLY A 82 17.96 10.62 -7.24
C GLY A 82 17.07 10.00 -6.14
N GLY A 83 17.31 8.75 -5.71
CA GLY A 83 16.47 8.08 -4.70
C GLY A 83 15.10 7.60 -5.21
N GLY A 84 14.97 7.46 -6.54
CA GLY A 84 13.74 7.07 -7.23
C GLY A 84 13.32 5.62 -7.00
N LEU A 85 14.26 4.72 -6.70
CA LEU A 85 13.94 3.34 -6.29
C LEU A 85 13.19 3.34 -4.96
N GLU A 86 13.74 4.06 -3.98
CA GLU A 86 13.21 4.22 -2.63
C GLU A 86 11.85 4.95 -2.66
N LEU A 87 11.70 5.95 -3.54
CA LEU A 87 10.43 6.61 -3.82
C LEU A 87 9.37 5.64 -4.36
N LEU A 88 9.70 4.81 -5.37
CA LEU A 88 8.77 3.83 -5.93
C LEU A 88 8.40 2.76 -4.89
N LEU A 89 9.37 2.20 -4.17
CA LEU A 89 9.14 1.23 -3.10
C LEU A 89 8.19 1.78 -2.04
N ALA A 90 8.33 3.04 -1.65
CA ALA A 90 7.45 3.70 -0.69
C ALA A 90 5.98 3.76 -1.15
N GLN A 91 5.68 3.71 -2.46
CA GLN A 91 4.31 3.73 -3.00
C GLN A 91 3.70 2.32 -3.21
N THR A 92 4.39 1.23 -2.85
CA THR A 92 3.89 -0.16 -3.07
C THR A 92 2.75 -0.60 -2.13
N HIS A 93 2.23 0.31 -1.31
CA HIS A 93 1.14 0.08 -0.35
C HIS A 93 -0.22 0.59 -0.90
N LEU A 94 -1.33 0.14 -0.29
CA LEU A 94 -2.66 0.62 -0.67
C LEU A 94 -2.91 2.05 -0.14
N ASP A 95 -3.25 2.97 -1.04
CA ASP A 95 -3.60 4.37 -0.76
C ASP A 95 -5.01 4.66 -1.33
N GLU A 96 -6.01 4.85 -0.45
CA GLU A 96 -7.41 5.14 -0.83
C GLU A 96 -7.55 6.43 -1.66
N HIS A 97 -6.64 7.40 -1.48
CA HIS A 97 -6.63 8.66 -2.21
C HIS A 97 -5.87 8.59 -3.53
N SER A 98 -5.17 7.48 -3.80
CA SER A 98 -4.48 7.25 -5.07
C SER A 98 -4.41 5.75 -5.42
N PRO A 99 -5.55 5.07 -5.70
CA PRO A 99 -5.61 3.62 -5.75
C PRO A 99 -4.61 2.94 -6.70
N LEU A 100 -4.30 3.56 -7.85
CA LEU A 100 -3.38 3.02 -8.86
C LEU A 100 -1.88 3.29 -8.58
N ALA A 101 -1.53 4.03 -7.51
CA ALA A 101 -0.12 4.33 -7.21
C ALA A 101 0.69 3.06 -6.96
N ARG A 102 0.08 2.05 -6.32
CA ARG A 102 0.69 0.76 -6.04
C ARG A 102 1.03 -0.02 -7.30
N GLU A 103 0.11 -0.08 -8.26
CA GLU A 103 0.28 -0.85 -9.49
C GLU A 103 1.33 -0.18 -10.38
N TRP A 104 1.34 1.15 -10.48
CA TRP A 104 2.41 1.90 -11.13
C TRP A 104 3.77 1.75 -10.42
N ALA A 105 3.78 1.71 -9.09
CA ALA A 105 5.00 1.50 -8.31
C ALA A 105 5.63 0.12 -8.56
N LEU A 106 4.80 -0.94 -8.50
CA LEU A 106 5.22 -2.31 -8.80
C LEU A 106 5.70 -2.45 -10.26
N TRP A 107 5.04 -1.79 -11.20
CA TRP A 107 5.49 -1.72 -12.60
C TRP A 107 6.84 -0.99 -12.75
N GLY A 108 7.01 0.14 -12.06
CA GLY A 108 8.27 0.90 -12.05
C GLY A 108 9.44 0.10 -11.48
N VAL A 109 9.25 -0.55 -10.33
CA VAL A 109 10.26 -1.43 -9.72
C VAL A 109 10.62 -2.58 -10.68
N ARG A 110 9.62 -3.24 -11.29
CA ARG A 110 9.86 -4.28 -12.31
C ARG A 110 10.68 -3.75 -13.51
N ASN A 111 10.42 -2.52 -13.95
CA ASN A 111 11.14 -1.90 -15.07
C ASN A 111 12.58 -1.51 -14.72
N MET A 112 12.84 -1.05 -13.49
CA MET A 112 14.20 -0.81 -13.00
C MET A 112 14.99 -2.12 -12.86
N CYS A 113 14.36 -3.18 -12.34
CA CYS A 113 14.97 -4.51 -12.24
C CYS A 113 15.28 -5.17 -13.60
N GLU A 114 14.51 -4.90 -14.66
CA GLU A 114 14.77 -5.45 -16.01
C GLU A 114 16.14 -5.01 -16.57
N VAL A 115 16.69 -3.88 -16.12
CA VAL A 115 17.88 -3.25 -16.72
C VAL A 115 19.00 -2.88 -15.74
N SER A 116 18.91 -3.23 -14.45
CA SER A 116 19.95 -2.95 -13.47
C SER A 116 20.07 -4.03 -12.39
N GLU A 117 21.24 -4.66 -12.33
CA GLU A 117 21.63 -5.58 -11.25
C GLU A 117 21.84 -4.84 -9.92
N GLU A 118 22.25 -3.55 -9.95
CA GLU A 118 22.38 -2.74 -8.73
C GLU A 118 21.02 -2.55 -8.04
N VAL A 119 19.96 -2.32 -8.82
CA VAL A 119 18.58 -2.23 -8.30
C VAL A 119 18.16 -3.55 -7.67
N GLN A 120 18.44 -4.68 -8.33
CA GLN A 120 18.15 -6.01 -7.78
C GLN A 120 18.93 -6.25 -6.47
N GLY A 121 20.22 -5.88 -6.42
CA GLY A 121 21.06 -6.01 -5.23
C GLY A 121 20.58 -5.14 -4.06
N ARG A 122 20.20 -3.88 -4.31
CA ARG A 122 19.60 -3.00 -3.29
C ARG A 122 18.30 -3.56 -2.74
N ILE A 123 17.42 -4.09 -3.60
CA ILE A 123 16.16 -4.72 -3.17
C ILE A 123 16.41 -6.01 -2.37
N ALA A 124 17.37 -6.83 -2.78
CA ALA A 124 17.76 -8.04 -2.07
C ALA A 124 18.39 -7.76 -0.69
N GLY A 125 19.00 -6.58 -0.52
CA GLY A 125 19.54 -6.09 0.75
C GLY A 125 18.53 -5.35 1.66
N LEU A 126 17.23 -5.37 1.35
CA LEU A 126 16.22 -4.71 2.19
C LEU A 126 15.91 -5.54 3.45
N GLU A 127 16.44 -5.09 4.59
CA GLU A 127 16.17 -5.68 5.90
C GLU A 127 15.07 -4.94 6.68
N LEU A 128 14.24 -5.69 7.41
CA LEU A 128 13.21 -5.15 8.29
C LEU A 128 13.84 -4.45 9.51
N GLN A 129 13.84 -3.12 9.51
CA GLN A 129 14.51 -2.31 10.55
C GLN A 129 13.77 -2.24 11.89
N THR A 130 12.44 -2.08 11.87
CA THR A 130 11.64 -1.83 13.07
C THR A 130 10.27 -2.49 13.00
N ALA A 131 9.72 -2.85 14.17
CA ALA A 131 8.29 -3.09 14.35
C ALA A 131 7.62 -1.76 14.76
N VAL A 132 6.39 -1.55 14.29
CA VAL A 132 5.64 -0.30 14.50
C VAL A 132 4.35 -0.59 15.28
N GLU A 133 4.18 0.03 16.44
CA GLU A 133 2.95 -0.10 17.25
C GLU A 133 1.84 0.82 16.72
N THR A 134 1.07 0.33 15.76
CA THR A 134 -0.12 1.03 15.24
C THR A 134 -1.25 1.10 16.30
N PRO A 135 -2.24 1.99 16.15
CA PRO A 135 -3.38 2.08 17.06
C PRO A 135 -4.19 0.78 17.14
N GLU A 136 -4.34 0.04 16.04
CA GLU A 136 -5.11 -1.21 15.97
C GLU A 136 -4.43 -2.33 16.75
N LEU A 137 -3.10 -2.45 16.64
CA LEU A 137 -2.31 -3.40 17.44
C LEU A 137 -2.46 -3.12 18.94
N ARG A 138 -2.43 -1.84 19.33
CA ARG A 138 -2.67 -1.41 20.72
C ARG A 138 -4.10 -1.67 21.20
N GLN A 139 -5.12 -1.49 20.34
CA GLN A 139 -6.51 -1.86 20.66
C GLN A 139 -6.71 -3.37 20.83
N LEU A 140 -5.98 -4.18 20.06
CA LEU A 140 -5.98 -5.65 20.17
C LEU A 140 -5.11 -6.17 21.33
N GLY A 141 -4.38 -5.30 22.03
CA GLY A 141 -3.43 -5.67 23.08
C GLY A 141 -2.18 -6.43 22.59
N LEU A 142 -1.92 -6.41 21.27
CA LEU A 142 -0.83 -7.16 20.64
C LEU A 142 0.43 -6.29 20.54
N LYS A 143 1.56 -6.79 21.04
CA LYS A 143 2.86 -6.15 20.80
C LYS A 143 3.66 -6.91 19.75
N LEU A 144 4.19 -6.19 18.77
CA LEU A 144 5.12 -6.74 17.78
C LEU A 144 6.55 -6.38 18.17
N GLU A 145 7.40 -7.38 18.36
CA GLU A 145 8.84 -7.21 18.56
C GLU A 145 9.62 -7.90 17.43
N LEU A 146 10.68 -7.24 16.95
CA LEU A 146 11.56 -7.80 15.92
C LEU A 146 12.58 -8.74 16.57
N ASP A 147 12.54 -10.02 16.22
CA ASP A 147 13.52 -11.00 16.66
C ASP A 147 14.83 -10.85 15.87
N LYS A 148 15.81 -10.20 16.50
CA LYS A 148 17.17 -9.99 15.98
C LYS A 148 17.90 -11.30 15.62
N THR A 149 17.43 -12.45 16.10
CA THR A 149 18.01 -13.78 15.80
C THR A 149 17.47 -14.38 14.51
N THR A 150 16.27 -13.98 14.07
CA THR A 150 15.58 -14.60 12.92
C THR A 150 15.13 -13.61 11.84
N GLY A 151 15.27 -12.30 12.07
CA GLY A 151 14.81 -11.23 11.18
C GLY A 151 13.28 -11.11 11.08
N LYS A 152 12.53 -11.79 11.95
CA LYS A 152 11.07 -11.95 11.87
C LYS A 152 10.36 -11.21 12.99
N LEU A 153 9.16 -10.74 12.71
CA LEU A 153 8.24 -10.23 13.73
C LEU A 153 7.74 -11.37 14.60
N LYS A 154 7.75 -11.17 15.92
CA LYS A 154 7.06 -12.01 16.90
C LYS A 154 5.98 -11.20 17.59
N VAL A 155 4.83 -11.84 17.80
CA VAL A 155 3.77 -11.35 18.69
C VAL A 155 4.13 -11.69 20.13
N LYS A 156 3.77 -10.80 21.05
CA LYS A 156 4.03 -10.87 22.49
C LYS A 156 2.82 -10.37 23.27
#